data_AF-A0A8T4D4Z8-F1
#
_entry.id   AF-A0A8T4D4Z8-F1
#
_cell.length_a   1.000
_cell.length_b   1.000
_cell.length_c   1.000
_cell.angle_alpha   90.00
_cell.angle_beta   90.00
_cell.angle_gamma   90.00
#
_symmetry.space_group_name_H-M   'P 1'
#
loop_
_entity.id
_entity.type
_entity.pdbx_description
1 polymer ?
#
loop_
_entity_poly.entity_id
_entity_poly.type
_entity_poly.pdbx_seq_one_letter_code
_entity_poly.pdbx_strand_id
1 'polypeptide(L)'
;VSALINPDALKLHPAIVMLEMESAEAMQNLIERFKDCPRVVHIFKTIGGYNLIALVVAETQDTLESISTEKCSLRCSKGIRRSEFYPISDTHFSPFLQIRENLAHKEKTVTPCSVECVPCNRYENQKCVGCPTTSHYKGPL
;
A
#
# COMPACT_ATOMS: atom_id res chain seq x y z
N VAL A 1 21.91 8.67 -4.64
CA VAL A 1 21.26 9.39 -3.51
C VAL A 1 19.77 9.41 -3.80
N SER A 2 18.93 9.02 -2.84
CA SER A 2 17.46 9.04 -2.96
C SER A 2 16.91 9.96 -1.88
N ALA A 3 15.90 10.77 -2.21
CA ALA A 3 15.29 11.70 -1.26
C ALA A 3 14.35 10.96 -0.29
N LEU A 4 14.39 11.34 1.00
CA LEU A 4 13.38 10.96 1.99
C LEU A 4 12.42 12.13 2.16
N ILE A 5 11.12 11.85 2.23
CA ILE A 5 10.06 12.84 2.23
C ILE A 5 9.22 12.68 3.49
N ASN A 6 8.87 13.80 4.13
CA ASN A 6 7.92 13.78 5.23
C ASN A 6 6.51 13.54 4.67
N PRO A 7 5.83 12.42 5.02
CA PRO A 7 4.50 12.12 4.51
C PRO A 7 3.46 13.19 4.88
N ASP A 8 3.60 13.83 6.05
CA ASP A 8 2.69 14.88 6.52
C ASP A 8 2.75 16.13 5.61
N ALA A 9 3.95 16.44 5.08
CA ALA A 9 4.12 17.55 4.13
C ALA A 9 3.36 17.30 2.81
N LEU A 10 3.14 16.04 2.46
CA LEU A 10 2.33 15.60 1.32
C LEU A 10 0.89 15.22 1.71
N LYS A 11 0.51 15.38 2.99
CA LYS A 11 -0.78 14.94 3.56
C LYS A 11 -1.06 13.45 3.32
N LEU A 12 0.00 12.64 3.27
CA LEU A 12 -0.12 11.19 3.17
C LEU A 12 -0.38 10.60 4.55
N HIS A 13 -1.16 9.52 4.57
CA HIS A 13 -1.60 8.81 5.76
C HIS A 13 -0.86 7.46 5.80
N PRO A 14 0.18 7.31 6.63
CA PRO A 14 0.92 6.06 6.72
C PRO A 14 0.19 5.02 7.58
N ALA A 15 0.42 3.75 7.28
CA ALA A 15 -0.05 2.64 8.11
C ALA A 15 0.93 1.46 8.10
N ILE A 16 0.94 0.72 9.19
CA ILE A 16 1.68 -0.53 9.33
C ILE A 16 0.71 -1.70 9.11
N VAL A 17 1.08 -2.60 8.22
CA VAL A 17 0.36 -3.86 7.99
C VAL A 17 1.23 -5.00 8.48
N MET A 18 0.75 -5.76 9.44
CA MET A 18 1.45 -6.96 9.93
C MET A 18 0.70 -8.19 9.45
N LEU A 19 1.42 -9.14 8.87
CA LEU A 19 0.88 -10.32 8.23
C LEU A 19 1.59 -11.58 8.75
N GLU A 20 0.79 -12.60 9.07
CA GLU A 20 1.25 -13.95 9.31
C GLU A 20 0.99 -14.78 8.05
N MET A 21 2.05 -15.08 7.30
CA MET A 21 1.98 -15.89 6.09
C MET A 21 2.13 -17.37 6.42
N GLU A 22 1.31 -18.22 5.82
CA GLU A 22 1.30 -19.67 6.07
C GLU A 22 2.51 -20.42 5.49
N SER A 23 3.14 -19.87 4.46
CA SER A 23 4.25 -20.50 3.75
C SER A 23 5.18 -19.46 3.12
N ALA A 24 6.42 -19.87 2.85
CA ALA A 24 7.39 -19.06 2.13
C ALA A 24 6.96 -18.73 0.70
N GLU A 25 6.27 -19.66 0.03
CA GLU A 25 5.74 -19.47 -1.32
C GLU A 25 4.66 -18.38 -1.35
N ALA A 26 3.68 -18.45 -0.43
CA ALA A 26 2.63 -17.43 -0.33
C ALA A 26 3.22 -16.04 -0.04
N MET A 27 4.23 -15.99 0.83
CA MET A 27 4.97 -14.76 1.12
C MET A 27 5.66 -14.20 -0.12
N GLN A 28 6.37 -15.03 -0.90
CA GLN A 28 7.06 -14.57 -2.09
C GLN A 28 6.09 -14.07 -3.16
N ASN A 29 4.97 -14.77 -3.37
CA ASN A 29 3.92 -14.35 -4.30
C ASN A 29 3.33 -12.98 -3.93
N LEU A 30 3.15 -12.70 -2.62
CA LEU A 30 2.70 -11.41 -2.14
C LEU A 30 3.74 -10.32 -2.40
N ILE A 31 5.02 -10.57 -2.09
CA ILE A 31 6.11 -9.61 -2.33
C ILE A 31 6.19 -9.24 -3.81
N GLU A 32 6.17 -10.22 -4.71
CA GLU A 32 6.22 -9.95 -6.16
C GLU A 32 4.99 -9.18 -6.63
N ARG A 33 3.78 -9.53 -6.17
CA ARG A 33 2.54 -8.83 -6.53
C ARG A 33 2.56 -7.34 -6.16
N PHE A 34 3.20 -6.98 -5.05
CA PHE A 34 3.23 -5.59 -4.55
C PHE A 34 4.55 -4.86 -4.79
N LYS A 35 5.52 -5.51 -5.46
CA LYS A 35 6.85 -4.97 -5.72
C LYS A 35 6.79 -3.60 -6.37
N ASP A 36 5.90 -3.40 -7.34
CA ASP A 36 5.77 -2.13 -8.07
C ASP A 36 4.61 -1.25 -7.61
N CYS A 37 4.04 -1.52 -6.42
CA CYS A 37 2.98 -0.69 -5.85
C CYS A 37 3.57 0.59 -5.21
N PRO A 38 3.20 1.81 -5.68
CA PRO A 38 3.72 3.07 -5.13
C PRO A 38 3.33 3.31 -3.67
N ARG A 39 2.18 2.75 -3.25
CA ARG A 39 1.67 2.86 -1.88
C ARG A 39 2.38 1.97 -0.88
N VAL A 40 3.16 0.99 -1.34
CA VAL A 40 3.94 0.11 -0.45
C VAL A 40 5.36 0.64 -0.40
N VAL A 41 5.67 1.36 0.68
CA VAL A 41 6.96 2.02 0.92
C VAL A 41 8.03 0.98 1.24
N HIS A 42 7.73 0.10 2.20
CA HIS A 42 8.63 -0.96 2.62
C HIS A 42 7.88 -2.26 2.90
N ILE A 43 8.56 -3.38 2.67
CA ILE A 43 8.16 -4.71 3.15
C ILE A 43 9.37 -5.31 3.87
N PHE A 44 9.14 -5.84 5.06
CA PHE A 44 10.13 -6.47 5.92
C PHE A 44 9.74 -7.93 6.15
N LYS A 45 10.65 -8.85 5.89
CA LYS A 45 10.57 -10.21 6.46
C LYS A 45 11.08 -10.13 7.89
N THR A 46 10.33 -10.67 8.84
CA THR A 46 10.69 -10.60 10.25
C THR A 46 10.75 -12.00 10.85
N ILE A 47 11.42 -12.11 12.00
CA ILE A 47 11.47 -13.34 12.80
C ILE A 47 10.50 -13.13 13.96
N GLY A 48 9.30 -13.67 13.87
CA GLY A 48 8.24 -13.48 14.86
C GLY A 48 6.89 -14.04 14.40
N GLY A 49 5.83 -13.79 15.19
CA GLY A 49 4.48 -14.26 14.87
C GLY A 49 3.94 -13.67 13.56
N TYR A 50 4.19 -12.38 13.31
CA TYR A 50 3.91 -11.76 12.02
C TYR A 50 5.18 -11.75 11.18
N ASN A 51 5.40 -12.82 10.41
CA ASN A 51 6.61 -13.04 9.60
C ASN A 51 6.76 -12.09 8.39
N LEU A 52 5.78 -11.23 8.12
CA LEU A 52 5.87 -10.19 7.09
C LEU A 52 5.21 -8.88 7.59
N ILE A 53 5.93 -7.75 7.49
CA ILE A 53 5.42 -6.43 7.87
C ILE A 53 5.58 -5.47 6.69
N ALA A 54 4.58 -4.65 6.40
CA ALA A 54 4.64 -3.63 5.36
C ALA A 54 4.33 -2.25 5.93
N LEU A 55 5.08 -1.24 5.48
CA LEU A 55 4.75 0.17 5.66
C LEU A 55 4.08 0.66 4.38
N VAL A 56 2.85 1.13 4.51
CA VAL A 56 2.06 1.67 3.40
C VAL A 56 1.72 3.13 3.62
N VAL A 57 1.41 3.83 2.54
CA VAL A 57 0.89 5.21 2.55
C VAL A 57 -0.33 5.32 1.67
N ALA A 58 -1.26 6.20 2.06
CA ALA A 58 -2.43 6.56 1.27
C ALA A 58 -2.66 8.06 1.28
N GLU A 59 -3.38 8.55 0.29
CA GLU A 59 -3.56 9.98 0.05
C GLU A 59 -4.70 10.58 0.87
N THR A 60 -5.65 9.75 1.28
CA THR A 60 -6.76 10.11 2.15
C THR A 60 -7.06 8.96 3.11
N GLN A 61 -7.75 9.26 4.21
CA GLN A 61 -8.24 8.24 5.14
C GLN A 61 -9.16 7.22 4.43
N ASP A 62 -10.07 7.66 3.57
CA ASP A 62 -10.93 6.75 2.80
C ASP A 62 -10.12 5.84 1.86
N THR A 63 -9.05 6.37 1.26
CA THR A 63 -8.15 5.56 0.43
C THR A 63 -7.38 4.56 1.28
N LEU A 64 -6.96 4.95 2.49
CA LEU A 64 -6.30 4.07 3.46
C LEU A 64 -7.22 2.90 3.87
N GLU A 65 -8.48 3.19 4.16
CA GLU A 65 -9.49 2.16 4.41
C GLU A 65 -9.68 1.26 3.18
N SER A 66 -9.77 1.85 1.99
CA SER A 66 -9.97 1.11 0.75
C SER A 66 -8.82 0.14 0.49
N ILE A 67 -7.56 0.55 0.67
CA ILE A 67 -6.40 -0.36 0.53
C ILE A 67 -6.27 -1.35 1.71
N SER A 68 -7.11 -1.26 2.74
CA SER A 68 -7.19 -2.22 3.84
C SER A 68 -8.28 -3.27 3.65
N THR A 69 -9.37 -2.93 2.94
CA THR A 69 -10.56 -3.79 2.83
C THR A 69 -10.80 -4.34 1.43
N GLU A 70 -10.36 -3.66 0.39
CA GLU A 70 -10.65 -4.03 -1.01
C GLU A 70 -9.62 -5.00 -1.59
N LYS A 71 -9.87 -5.49 -2.81
CA LYS A 71 -9.00 -6.44 -3.53
C LYS A 71 -7.54 -5.98 -3.70
N CYS A 72 -7.31 -4.67 -3.72
CA CYS A 72 -5.98 -4.08 -3.79
C CYS A 72 -5.23 -4.12 -2.44
N SER A 73 -5.86 -4.62 -1.39
CA SER A 73 -5.25 -4.78 -0.08
C SER A 73 -4.24 -5.91 -0.04
N LEU A 74 -3.12 -5.65 0.64
CA LEU A 74 -2.16 -6.67 1.07
C LEU A 74 -2.87 -7.82 1.80
N ARG A 75 -3.90 -7.50 2.61
CA ARG A 75 -4.65 -8.42 3.47
C ARG A 75 -5.54 -9.40 2.71
N CYS A 76 -5.84 -9.14 1.44
CA CYS A 76 -6.68 -10.02 0.61
C CYS A 76 -5.85 -11.07 -0.17
N SER A 77 -4.54 -11.14 0.07
CA SER A 77 -3.67 -12.11 -0.59
C SER A 77 -3.87 -13.51 -0.01
N LYS A 78 -3.75 -14.54 -0.87
CA LYS A 78 -3.84 -15.94 -0.43
C LYS A 78 -2.70 -16.27 0.54
N GLY A 79 -2.99 -17.17 1.47
CA GLY A 79 -2.02 -17.68 2.45
C GLY A 79 -1.74 -16.77 3.65
N ILE A 80 -2.58 -15.76 3.87
CA ILE A 80 -2.57 -14.96 5.11
C ILE A 80 -3.39 -15.70 6.16
N ARG A 81 -2.78 -16.05 7.29
CA ARG A 81 -3.44 -16.65 8.46
C ARG A 81 -4.03 -15.59 9.37
N ARG A 82 -3.28 -14.52 9.58
CA ARG A 82 -3.65 -13.40 10.44
C ARG A 82 -3.12 -12.11 9.85
N SER A 83 -3.87 -11.03 10.01
CA SER A 83 -3.42 -9.70 9.63
C SER A 83 -3.86 -8.68 10.66
N GLU A 84 -3.01 -7.67 10.89
CA GLU A 84 -3.34 -6.49 11.66
C GLU A 84 -3.02 -5.24 10.83
N PHE A 85 -3.79 -4.18 11.01
CA PHE A 85 -3.67 -2.94 10.25
C PHE A 85 -3.71 -1.75 11.21
N TYR A 86 -2.62 -1.01 11.28
CA TYR A 86 -2.42 0.11 12.20
C TYR A 86 -2.16 1.40 11.42
N PRO A 87 -3.18 2.24 11.19
CA PRO A 87 -2.96 3.63 10.81
C PRO A 87 -2.05 4.31 11.83
N ILE A 88 -1.00 4.98 11.37
CA ILE A 88 -0.10 5.73 12.24
C ILE A 88 -0.73 7.10 12.49
N SER A 89 -0.97 7.43 13.77
CA SER A 89 -1.53 8.74 14.14
C SER A 89 -0.47 9.84 14.13
N ASP A 90 0.70 9.54 14.71
CA ASP A 90 1.77 10.51 14.93
C ASP A 90 3.13 9.83 14.76
N THR A 91 4.09 10.56 14.19
CA THR A 91 5.47 10.09 14.04
C THR A 91 6.41 10.93 14.90
N HIS A 92 6.99 10.30 15.93
CA HIS A 92 8.02 10.92 16.75
C HIS A 92 9.41 10.53 16.23
N PHE A 93 10.25 11.54 15.99
CA PHE A 93 11.61 11.43 15.45
C PHE A 93 11.67 10.96 13.99
N SER A 94 12.58 11.55 13.21
CA SER A 94 12.87 11.18 11.81
C SER A 94 11.64 10.86 10.94
N PRO A 95 10.70 11.80 10.75
CA PRO A 95 9.42 11.55 10.07
C PRO A 95 9.55 11.43 8.55
N PHE A 96 10.71 11.03 8.03
CA PHE A 96 10.98 11.01 6.59
C PHE A 96 10.96 9.57 6.06
N LEU A 97 10.14 9.33 5.04
CA LEU A 97 9.96 8.03 4.39
C LEU A 97 10.45 8.08 2.94
N GLN A 98 10.90 6.95 2.42
CA GLN A 98 11.29 6.82 1.01
C GLN A 98 10.06 6.61 0.13
N ILE A 99 9.24 7.66 -0.04
CA ILE A 99 8.04 7.60 -0.89
C ILE A 99 8.45 7.28 -2.33
N ARG A 100 7.73 6.33 -2.94
CA ARG A 100 8.07 5.73 -4.23
C ARG A 100 7.36 6.44 -5.40
N GLU A 101 7.44 7.76 -5.43
CA GLU A 101 6.78 8.61 -6.46
C GLU A 101 7.23 8.25 -7.88
N ASN A 102 8.47 7.75 -8.02
CA ASN A 102 9.01 7.23 -9.26
C ASN A 102 8.29 5.99 -9.82
N LEU A 103 7.22 5.52 -9.16
CA LEU A 103 6.35 4.46 -9.68
C LEU A 103 4.95 4.99 -10.02
N ALA A 104 4.60 6.21 -9.62
CA ALA A 104 3.31 6.86 -9.84
C ALA A 104 3.19 7.45 -11.26
N HIS A 105 3.59 6.67 -12.27
CA HIS A 105 3.46 7.04 -13.67
C HIS A 105 2.02 6.80 -14.10
N LYS A 106 1.20 7.85 -14.23
CA LYS A 106 -0.25 7.83 -14.55
C LYS A 106 -0.56 7.39 -15.99
N GLU A 107 0.23 6.48 -16.53
CA GLU A 107 0.23 6.09 -17.94
C GLU A 107 -0.32 4.69 -18.16
N LYS A 108 -0.24 3.79 -17.16
CA LYS A 108 -0.70 2.41 -17.34
C LYS A 108 -2.22 2.33 -17.28
N THR A 109 -2.79 1.36 -17.98
CA THR A 109 -4.21 1.00 -17.85
C THR A 109 -4.40 -0.10 -16.80
N VAL A 110 -3.40 -0.95 -16.62
CA VAL A 110 -3.40 -2.07 -15.66
C VAL A 110 -2.55 -1.73 -14.44
N THR A 111 -3.07 -2.03 -13.25
CA THR A 111 -2.35 -1.82 -11.98
C THR A 111 -1.31 -2.91 -11.75
N PRO A 112 -0.22 -2.64 -11.01
CA PRO A 112 0.83 -3.62 -10.72
C PRO A 112 0.34 -4.80 -9.88
N CYS A 113 -0.71 -4.60 -9.06
CA CYS A 113 -1.28 -5.65 -8.21
C CYS A 113 -2.36 -6.49 -8.92
N SER A 114 -2.53 -6.30 -10.23
CA SER A 114 -3.50 -6.96 -11.12
C SER A 114 -4.97 -6.75 -10.72
N VAL A 115 -5.28 -5.60 -10.11
CA VAL A 115 -6.65 -5.23 -9.71
C VAL A 115 -7.12 -4.05 -10.55
N GLU A 116 -8.27 -4.18 -11.20
CA GLU A 116 -8.87 -3.05 -11.92
C GLU A 116 -9.61 -2.12 -10.96
N CYS A 117 -9.22 -0.84 -10.95
CA CYS A 117 -9.84 0.16 -10.08
C CYS A 117 -11.19 0.65 -10.62
N VAL A 118 -11.39 0.68 -11.94
CA VAL A 118 -12.61 1.22 -12.57
C VAL A 118 -13.89 0.54 -12.06
N PRO A 119 -14.01 -0.80 -12.04
CA PRO A 119 -15.20 -1.48 -11.52
C PRO A 119 -15.22 -1.62 -9.98
N CYS A 120 -14.28 -1.00 -9.26
CA CYS A 120 -14.24 -1.09 -7.81
C CYS A 120 -15.27 -0.13 -7.20
N ASN A 121 -16.20 -0.69 -6.41
CA ASN A 121 -17.26 0.07 -5.75
C ASN A 121 -16.73 1.27 -4.94
N ARG A 122 -15.61 1.14 -4.22
CA ARG A 122 -15.05 2.28 -3.46
C ARG A 122 -14.46 3.37 -4.36
N TYR A 123 -13.93 3.01 -5.53
CA TYR A 123 -13.46 3.99 -6.51
C TYR A 123 -14.64 4.71 -7.17
N GLU A 124 -15.68 3.98 -7.59
CA GLU A 124 -16.91 4.55 -8.17
C GLU A 124 -17.60 5.53 -7.21
N ASN A 125 -17.68 5.17 -5.93
CA ASN A 125 -18.24 6.03 -4.87
C ASN A 125 -17.28 7.12 -4.37
N GLN A 126 -16.18 7.40 -5.08
CA GLN A 126 -15.20 8.45 -4.75
C GLN A 126 -14.54 8.32 -3.36
N LYS A 127 -14.54 7.10 -2.78
CA LYS A 127 -13.86 6.78 -1.52
C LYS A 127 -12.41 6.34 -1.72
N CYS A 128 -11.96 6.19 -2.96
CA CYS A 128 -10.58 5.85 -3.29
C CYS A 128 -10.16 6.65 -4.51
N VAL A 129 -8.95 7.20 -4.49
CA VAL A 129 -8.42 8.01 -5.61
C VAL A 129 -7.86 7.17 -6.77
N GLY A 130 -8.00 5.84 -6.74
CA GLY A 130 -7.49 4.93 -7.78
C GLY A 130 -6.05 4.49 -7.53
N CYS A 131 -5.41 3.80 -8.46
CA CYS A 131 -4.01 3.36 -8.32
C CYS A 131 -3.06 4.41 -8.91
N PRO A 132 -2.00 4.86 -8.21
CA PRO A 132 -1.11 5.93 -8.72
C PRO A 132 -0.39 5.59 -10.03
N THR A 133 -0.30 4.31 -10.38
CA THR A 133 0.32 3.87 -11.64
C THR A 133 -0.61 3.96 -12.85
N THR A 134 -1.88 4.35 -12.68
CA THR A 134 -2.86 4.32 -13.77
C THR A 134 -3.42 5.67 -14.15
N SER A 135 -3.88 5.79 -15.38
CA SER A 135 -4.51 7.01 -15.91
C SER A 135 -5.83 7.37 -15.21
N HIS A 136 -6.43 6.43 -14.47
CA HIS A 136 -7.63 6.63 -13.68
C HIS A 136 -7.35 7.23 -12.29
N TYR A 137 -6.09 7.48 -11.97
CA TYR A 137 -5.70 8.04 -10.70
C TYR A 137 -6.09 9.52 -10.58
N LYS A 138 -6.67 9.89 -9.44
CA LYS A 138 -7.18 11.25 -9.16
C LYS A 138 -6.51 11.91 -7.96
N GLY A 139 -5.48 11.27 -7.39
CA GLY A 139 -4.81 11.74 -6.18
C GLY A 139 -3.54 12.57 -6.45
N PRO A 140 -2.92 13.07 -5.35
CA PRO A 140 -1.74 13.93 -5.40
C PRO A 140 -0.40 13.20 -5.58
N LEU A 141 -0.36 11.86 -5.45
CA LEU A 141 0.85 11.07 -5.62
C LEU A 141 1.33 11.00 -7.08
#